data_AF-A0A316H5L4-F1
#
_entry.id   AF-A0A316H5L4-F1
#
_cell.length_a   1.000
_cell.length_b   1.000
_cell.length_c   1.000
_cell.angle_alpha   90.00
_cell.angle_beta   90.00
_cell.angle_gamma   90.00
#
_symmetry.space_group_name_H-M   'P 1'
#
loop_
_entity.id
_entity.type
_entity.pdbx_description
1 polymer ?
#
loop_
_entity_poly.entity_id
_entity_poly.type
_entity_poly.pdbx_seq_one_letter_code
_entity_poly.pdbx_strand_id
1 'polypeptide(L)'
;MKVQYLILLTALLAACKSKPAKISQDTLKVKNVKVLSASYKTHTRANPADADTTATEEQDEAYADYYVVIADTGRNYYSLRDKMFELSKSKGITIDTMDRYYDKKKDLIKLPDNYPDDDIFAGDYFMRRNPSETLSLEYLNAYKDNSDKKMIALVSGIYQTKAGADSAVKVLQPSKTAFAIKSKIYVGCLH
;
A
#
# COMPACT_ATOMS: atom_id res chain seq x y z
N MET A 1 -62.63 -3.12 47.00
CA MET A 1 -61.30 -3.75 47.22
C MET A 1 -60.25 -2.87 46.54
N LYS A 2 -59.28 -2.36 47.34
CA LYS A 2 -57.92 -1.81 47.03
C LYS A 2 -57.72 -1.21 45.62
N VAL A 3 -57.57 0.09 45.36
CA VAL A 3 -56.74 1.18 45.94
C VAL A 3 -55.23 0.89 45.91
N GLN A 4 -54.52 1.76 45.15
CA GLN A 4 -53.10 2.18 45.21
C GLN A 4 -52.01 1.31 44.56
N TYR A 5 -51.28 1.95 43.63
CA TYR A 5 -49.81 2.11 43.45
C TYR A 5 -49.64 2.59 41.98
N LEU A 6 -49.56 3.86 41.59
CA LEU A 6 -48.82 5.05 42.03
C LEU A 6 -47.30 4.86 42.16
N ILE A 7 -46.62 5.46 41.17
CA ILE A 7 -45.28 6.06 41.13
C ILE A 7 -44.03 5.17 41.06
N LEU A 8 -43.17 5.57 40.10
CA LEU A 8 -41.74 5.87 40.28
C LEU A 8 -40.78 4.90 39.58
N LEU A 9 -40.35 5.25 38.36
CA LEU A 9 -38.98 4.97 37.94
C LEU A 9 -38.47 6.08 37.02
N THR A 10 -38.23 7.22 37.64
CA THR A 10 -37.48 8.35 37.10
C THR A 10 -35.99 8.01 37.00
N ALA A 11 -35.45 8.20 35.80
CA ALA A 11 -34.13 8.75 35.46
C ALA A 11 -32.94 8.48 36.41
N LEU A 12 -32.00 7.66 35.95
CA LEU A 12 -30.59 7.71 36.33
C LEU A 12 -29.73 7.48 35.09
N LEU A 13 -29.75 8.45 34.16
CA LEU A 13 -28.64 8.61 33.22
C LEU A 13 -27.53 9.37 33.96
N ALA A 14 -26.54 8.61 34.41
CA ALA A 14 -25.32 9.12 34.99
C ALA A 14 -24.60 10.02 33.97
N ALA A 15 -24.55 11.32 34.26
CA ALA A 15 -23.74 12.27 33.52
C ALA A 15 -22.26 12.02 33.87
N CYS A 16 -21.51 11.45 32.92
CA CYS A 16 -20.05 11.42 32.99
C CYS A 16 -19.52 12.85 32.91
N LYS A 17 -19.13 13.41 34.06
CA LYS A 17 -18.30 14.63 34.13
C LYS A 17 -16.90 14.28 33.61
N SER A 18 -16.56 14.75 32.41
CA SER A 18 -15.17 14.79 31.97
C SER A 18 -14.39 15.80 32.82
N LYS A 19 -13.29 15.33 33.42
CA LYS A 19 -12.33 16.19 34.12
C LYS A 19 -11.66 17.12 33.09
N PRO A 20 -11.55 18.43 33.35
CA PRO A 20 -10.69 19.28 32.53
C PRO A 20 -9.23 18.93 32.81
N ALA A 21 -8.49 18.60 31.75
CA ALA A 21 -7.05 18.47 31.80
C ALA A 21 -6.44 19.85 32.08
N LYS A 22 -5.62 19.96 33.14
CA LYS A 22 -4.80 21.14 33.41
C LYS A 22 -3.76 21.27 32.30
N ILE A 23 -3.88 22.34 31.52
CA ILE A 23 -2.81 22.83 30.66
C ILE A 23 -1.74 23.42 31.59
N SER A 24 -0.69 22.67 31.85
CA SER A 24 0.55 23.23 32.40
C SER A 24 1.30 23.90 31.27
N GLN A 25 1.26 25.24 31.24
CA GLN A 25 2.30 26.04 30.60
C GLN A 25 3.57 25.85 31.42
N ASP A 26 4.47 25.00 30.96
CA ASP A 26 5.84 24.99 31.46
C ASP A 26 6.81 25.30 30.32
N THR A 27 7.28 26.54 30.39
CA THR A 27 8.56 27.09 29.95
C THR A 27 9.20 26.56 28.66
N LEU A 28 9.20 27.45 27.67
CA LEU A 28 10.23 27.57 26.64
C LEU A 28 11.63 27.51 27.28
N LYS A 29 12.35 26.41 27.05
CA LYS A 29 13.82 26.39 27.04
C LYS A 29 14.29 25.85 25.69
N VAL A 30 14.41 26.76 24.73
CA VAL A 30 15.18 26.54 23.51
C VAL A 30 16.64 26.36 23.93
N LYS A 31 17.08 25.11 24.05
CA LYS A 31 18.52 24.80 24.04
C LYS A 31 18.99 24.94 22.59
N ASN A 32 19.81 25.96 22.34
CA ASN A 32 20.62 26.06 21.13
C ASN A 32 21.44 24.77 20.98
N VAL A 33 21.01 23.90 20.07
CA VAL A 33 21.82 22.78 19.63
C VAL A 33 22.86 23.35 18.68
N LYS A 34 24.11 23.33 19.13
CA LYS A 34 25.28 23.65 18.32
C LYS A 34 25.38 22.60 17.21
N VAL A 35 24.88 22.93 16.03
CA VAL A 35 25.02 22.10 14.82
C VAL A 35 26.51 22.08 14.47
N LEU A 36 27.15 20.93 14.66
CA LEU A 36 28.48 20.68 14.15
C LEU A 36 28.36 20.55 12.63
N SER A 37 29.02 21.45 11.91
CA SER A 37 29.18 21.37 10.46
C SER A 37 29.88 20.06 10.10
N ALA A 38 29.15 19.12 9.51
CA ALA A 38 29.75 17.95 8.89
C ALA A 38 30.56 18.40 7.67
N SER A 39 31.88 18.53 7.85
CA SER A 39 32.84 18.78 6.79
C SER A 39 32.99 17.52 5.95
N TYR A 40 32.17 17.37 4.90
CA TYR A 40 32.44 16.40 3.86
C TYR A 40 33.63 16.90 3.03
N LYS A 41 34.80 16.28 3.25
CA LYS A 41 35.94 16.41 2.34
C LYS A 41 35.61 15.64 1.07
N THR A 42 35.20 16.35 0.04
CA THR A 42 35.11 15.84 -1.33
C THR A 42 36.53 15.66 -1.86
N HIS A 43 37.03 14.43 -1.90
CA HIS A 43 38.22 14.10 -2.68
C HIS A 43 37.80 13.89 -4.14
N THR A 44 37.75 14.98 -4.90
CA THR A 44 37.67 14.91 -6.36
C THR A 44 39.07 14.60 -6.88
N ARG A 45 39.33 13.34 -7.25
CA ARG A 45 40.43 12.99 -8.15
C ARG A 45 39.81 12.65 -9.50
N ALA A 46 39.77 13.64 -10.38
CA ALA A 46 39.41 13.46 -11.77
C ALA A 46 40.47 12.59 -12.45
N ASN A 47 40.03 11.51 -13.07
CA ASN A 47 40.79 10.80 -14.08
C ASN A 47 39.92 10.86 -15.34
N PRO A 48 40.33 11.55 -16.41
CA PRO A 48 39.53 11.62 -17.62
C PRO A 48 39.75 10.32 -18.38
N ALA A 49 38.76 9.44 -18.35
CA ALA A 49 38.64 8.37 -19.32
C ALA A 49 37.36 8.65 -20.10
N ASP A 50 37.52 8.88 -21.40
CA ASP A 50 36.46 8.90 -22.39
C ASP A 50 35.50 7.73 -22.15
N ALA A 51 34.32 8.04 -21.66
CA ALA A 51 33.20 7.12 -21.58
C ALA A 51 31.97 7.87 -22.04
N ASP A 52 31.55 7.56 -23.26
CA ASP A 52 30.24 7.85 -23.83
C ASP A 52 29.16 7.48 -22.81
N THR A 53 28.66 8.48 -22.09
CA THR A 53 27.71 8.37 -20.98
C THR A 53 26.43 9.06 -21.39
N THR A 54 25.69 8.42 -22.30
CA THR A 54 24.32 8.80 -22.66
C THR A 54 23.26 7.85 -22.07
N ALA A 55 23.67 6.90 -21.20
CA ALA A 55 22.75 6.23 -20.29
C ALA A 55 22.62 7.08 -19.01
N THR A 56 21.70 8.03 -19.05
CA THR A 56 21.50 9.08 -18.04
C THR A 56 21.12 8.51 -16.68
N GLU A 57 21.81 8.94 -15.62
CA GLU A 57 21.50 8.68 -14.20
C GLU A 57 20.03 9.00 -13.85
N GLU A 58 19.40 9.91 -14.59
CA GLU A 58 17.98 10.29 -14.48
C GLU A 58 16.99 9.14 -14.75
N GLN A 59 17.36 8.13 -15.55
CA GLN A 59 16.46 7.03 -15.88
C GLN A 59 16.32 6.01 -14.74
N ASP A 60 17.33 5.90 -13.87
CA ASP A 60 17.30 5.02 -12.71
C ASP A 60 16.58 5.65 -11.51
N GLU A 61 16.55 6.98 -11.39
CA GLU A 61 15.81 7.69 -10.32
C GLU A 61 14.30 7.50 -10.39
N ALA A 62 13.76 7.19 -11.57
CA ALA A 62 12.33 6.99 -11.78
C ALA A 62 11.85 5.57 -11.41
N TYR A 63 12.73 4.68 -10.93
CA TYR A 63 12.39 3.34 -10.48
C TYR A 63 12.73 3.13 -9.01
N ALA A 64 11.91 2.34 -8.32
CA ALA A 64 12.15 1.91 -6.96
C ALA A 64 12.17 0.38 -6.86
N ASP A 65 13.11 -0.13 -6.07
CA ASP A 65 13.14 -1.54 -5.67
C ASP A 65 12.17 -1.76 -4.51
N TYR A 66 11.10 -2.51 -4.75
CA TYR A 66 10.14 -2.92 -3.71
C TYR A 66 10.02 -4.44 -3.62
N TYR A 67 9.40 -4.89 -2.53
CA TYR A 67 9.05 -6.28 -2.30
C TYR A 67 7.53 -6.44 -2.38
N VAL A 68 7.07 -7.17 -3.39
CA VAL A 68 5.63 -7.42 -3.61
C VAL A 68 5.28 -8.76 -2.99
N VAL A 69 4.30 -8.77 -2.09
CA VAL A 69 3.83 -9.99 -1.42
C VAL A 69 2.59 -10.51 -2.11
N ILE A 70 2.70 -11.71 -2.67
CA ILE A 70 1.66 -12.39 -3.44
C ILE A 70 1.12 -13.52 -2.58
N ALA A 71 -0.19 -13.52 -2.30
CA ALA A 71 -0.83 -14.56 -1.52
C ALA A 71 -1.18 -15.80 -2.37
N ASP A 72 -1.53 -15.58 -3.64
CA ASP A 72 -1.82 -16.63 -4.62
C ASP A 72 -1.74 -16.09 -6.05
N THR A 73 -1.71 -16.98 -7.04
CA THR A 73 -1.75 -16.63 -8.46
C THR A 73 -2.74 -17.52 -9.21
N GLY A 74 -3.25 -17.05 -10.34
CA GLY A 74 -4.16 -17.83 -11.18
C GLY A 74 -4.66 -17.04 -12.38
N ARG A 75 -5.40 -17.70 -13.26
CA ARG A 75 -6.00 -17.05 -14.44
C ARG A 75 -7.48 -16.68 -14.26
N ASN A 76 -8.13 -17.24 -13.25
CA ASN A 76 -9.54 -16.98 -12.98
C ASN A 76 -9.67 -15.81 -11.98
N TYR A 77 -10.12 -14.66 -12.50
CA TYR A 77 -10.34 -13.47 -11.67
C TYR A 77 -11.30 -13.73 -10.51
N TYR A 78 -12.43 -14.41 -10.74
CA TYR A 78 -13.45 -14.64 -9.72
C TYR A 78 -12.96 -15.56 -8.60
N SER A 79 -12.24 -16.62 -8.94
CA SER A 79 -11.63 -17.50 -7.93
C SER A 79 -10.63 -16.76 -7.04
N LEU A 80 -9.81 -15.85 -7.61
CA LEU A 80 -8.88 -15.04 -6.82
C LEU A 80 -9.60 -13.94 -6.04
N ARG A 81 -10.68 -13.38 -6.57
CA ARG A 81 -11.52 -12.39 -5.86
C ARG A 81 -12.20 -12.99 -4.63
N ASP A 82 -12.69 -14.22 -4.73
CA ASP A 82 -13.28 -14.90 -3.57
C ASP A 82 -12.23 -15.15 -2.49
N LYS A 83 -11.03 -15.58 -2.87
CA LYS A 83 -9.86 -15.70 -1.96
C LYS A 83 -9.46 -14.35 -1.35
N MET A 84 -9.52 -13.27 -2.13
CA MET A 84 -9.24 -11.92 -1.65
C MET A 84 -10.22 -11.52 -0.53
N PHE A 85 -11.52 -11.77 -0.71
CA PHE A 85 -12.51 -11.51 0.33
C PHE A 85 -12.33 -12.39 1.56
N GLU A 86 -11.98 -13.67 1.36
CA GLU A 86 -11.68 -14.58 2.46
C GLU A 86 -10.47 -14.10 3.28
N LEU A 87 -9.38 -13.69 2.61
CA LEU A 87 -8.20 -13.12 3.26
C LEU A 87 -8.54 -11.82 4.00
N SER A 88 -9.30 -10.92 3.38
CA SER A 88 -9.72 -9.68 4.02
C SER A 88 -10.51 -9.96 5.31
N LYS A 89 -11.46 -10.90 5.24
CA LYS A 89 -12.28 -11.30 6.40
C LYS A 89 -11.46 -12.00 7.48
N SER A 90 -10.56 -12.92 7.12
CA SER A 90 -9.84 -13.78 8.07
C SER A 90 -8.61 -13.12 8.68
N LYS A 91 -7.98 -12.18 7.98
CA LYS A 91 -6.73 -11.53 8.41
C LYS A 91 -6.90 -10.03 8.68
N GLY A 92 -8.06 -9.45 8.36
CA GLY A 92 -8.33 -8.02 8.57
C GLY A 92 -7.58 -7.10 7.61
N ILE A 93 -7.01 -7.64 6.52
CA ILE A 93 -6.31 -6.83 5.52
C ILE A 93 -7.35 -6.10 4.66
N THR A 94 -7.20 -4.78 4.52
CA THR A 94 -8.12 -3.96 3.73
C THR A 94 -7.94 -4.23 2.24
N ILE A 95 -9.02 -4.13 1.46
CA ILE A 95 -8.98 -4.24 -0.01
C ILE A 95 -8.93 -2.84 -0.59
N ASP A 96 -8.03 -2.63 -1.55
CA ASP A 96 -7.95 -1.40 -2.33
C ASP A 96 -7.73 -1.77 -3.80
N THR A 97 -8.76 -1.63 -4.62
CA THR A 97 -8.67 -1.95 -6.04
C THR A 97 -8.11 -0.81 -6.88
N MET A 98 -7.87 0.37 -6.30
CA MET A 98 -7.60 1.62 -7.04
C MET A 98 -8.67 1.86 -8.10
N ASP A 99 -9.94 1.70 -7.72
CA ASP A 99 -11.13 1.81 -8.59
C ASP A 99 -11.19 0.85 -9.80
N ARG A 100 -10.22 -0.05 -9.94
CA ARG A 100 -10.22 -1.05 -11.00
C ARG A 100 -11.24 -2.14 -10.76
N TYR A 101 -11.80 -2.65 -11.84
CA TYR A 101 -12.69 -3.80 -11.85
C TYR A 101 -12.39 -4.69 -13.05
N TYR A 102 -12.83 -5.95 -12.99
CA TYR A 102 -12.70 -6.86 -14.12
C TYR A 102 -13.86 -6.71 -15.09
N ASP A 103 -13.54 -6.29 -16.31
CA ASP A 103 -14.44 -6.26 -17.45
C ASP A 103 -14.44 -7.63 -18.14
N LYS A 104 -15.57 -8.34 -18.04
CA LYS A 104 -15.76 -9.65 -18.69
C LYS A 104 -15.73 -9.60 -20.22
N LYS A 105 -16.15 -8.48 -20.82
CA LYS A 105 -16.20 -8.34 -22.29
C LYS A 105 -14.80 -8.12 -22.85
N LYS A 106 -13.97 -7.33 -22.16
CA LYS A 106 -12.57 -7.09 -22.53
C LYS A 106 -11.60 -8.15 -21.99
N ASP A 107 -12.04 -9.00 -21.06
CA ASP A 107 -11.18 -9.92 -20.30
C ASP A 107 -9.98 -9.18 -19.66
N LEU A 108 -10.30 -8.08 -18.96
CA LEU A 108 -9.31 -7.09 -18.50
C LEU A 108 -9.67 -6.55 -17.10
N ILE A 109 -8.70 -6.53 -16.19
CA ILE A 109 -8.76 -5.69 -14.99
C ILE A 109 -8.45 -4.26 -15.45
N LYS A 110 -9.41 -3.35 -15.34
CA LYS A 110 -9.28 -2.00 -15.90
C LYS A 110 -9.87 -0.93 -14.99
N LEU A 111 -9.45 0.30 -15.21
CA LEU A 111 -10.13 1.48 -14.70
C LEU A 111 -11.49 1.69 -15.40
N PRO A 112 -12.41 2.45 -14.78
CA PRO A 112 -13.59 2.98 -15.46
C PRO A 112 -13.24 3.64 -16.80
N ASP A 113 -14.12 3.49 -17.79
CA ASP A 113 -13.94 4.13 -19.11
C ASP A 113 -14.09 5.66 -19.05
N ASN A 114 -14.59 6.20 -17.93
CA ASN A 114 -14.79 7.63 -17.67
C ASN A 114 -14.04 8.07 -16.40
N TYR A 115 -12.80 7.62 -16.22
CA TYR A 115 -12.02 7.88 -15.01
C TYR A 115 -11.70 9.39 -14.86
N PRO A 116 -12.03 10.03 -13.72
CA PRO A 116 -12.21 11.49 -13.65
C PRO A 116 -10.94 12.36 -13.59
N ASP A 117 -9.73 11.79 -13.53
CA ASP A 117 -8.51 12.58 -13.27
C ASP A 117 -7.28 12.25 -14.14
N ASP A 118 -7.38 11.36 -15.14
CA ASP A 118 -6.30 11.08 -16.10
C ASP A 118 -6.87 10.22 -17.24
N ASP A 119 -7.29 10.87 -18.34
CA ASP A 119 -7.95 10.21 -19.49
C ASP A 119 -7.07 9.14 -20.13
N ILE A 120 -5.74 9.27 -20.01
CA ILE A 120 -4.77 8.42 -20.73
C ILE A 120 -4.82 6.93 -20.34
N PHE A 121 -5.36 6.59 -19.16
CA PHE A 121 -5.51 5.20 -18.71
C PHE A 121 -6.98 4.77 -18.53
N ALA A 122 -7.93 5.60 -18.93
CA ALA A 122 -9.34 5.28 -18.83
C ALA A 122 -9.67 4.03 -19.65
N GLY A 123 -10.32 3.05 -19.02
CA GLY A 123 -10.64 1.79 -19.67
C GLY A 123 -9.47 0.83 -19.89
N ASP A 124 -8.28 1.14 -19.36
CA ASP A 124 -7.07 0.31 -19.42
C ASP A 124 -6.63 -0.19 -18.04
N TYR A 125 -5.66 -1.11 -18.04
CA TYR A 125 -5.01 -1.58 -16.82
C TYR A 125 -3.97 -0.57 -16.34
N PHE A 126 -4.09 -0.17 -15.07
CA PHE A 126 -3.13 0.68 -14.39
C PHE A 126 -2.59 -0.06 -13.18
N MET A 127 -1.28 -0.34 -13.12
CA MET A 127 -0.71 -1.13 -12.01
C MET A 127 -0.59 -0.31 -10.72
N ARG A 128 -0.61 -0.99 -9.58
CA ARG A 128 -0.22 -0.37 -8.30
C ARG A 128 1.31 -0.18 -8.25
N ARG A 129 1.76 1.00 -7.81
CA ARG A 129 3.19 1.37 -7.80
C ARG A 129 3.73 1.71 -6.41
N ASN A 130 2.89 2.23 -5.52
CA ASN A 130 3.30 2.72 -4.21
C ASN A 130 3.24 1.64 -3.12
N PRO A 131 4.12 1.71 -2.10
CA PRO A 131 4.03 0.88 -0.92
C PRO A 131 2.65 0.97 -0.26
N SER A 132 2.08 -0.18 0.07
CA SER A 132 0.76 -0.31 0.69
C SER A 132 0.56 -1.72 1.25
N GLU A 133 -0.19 -1.84 2.34
CA GLU A 133 -0.50 -3.10 3.00
C GLU A 133 -1.96 -3.50 2.75
N THR A 134 -2.37 -3.45 1.48
CA THR A 134 -3.76 -3.71 1.07
C THR A 134 -3.83 -4.80 0.01
N LEU A 135 -4.94 -5.51 -0.01
CA LEU A 135 -5.23 -6.54 -1.00
C LEU A 135 -5.66 -5.93 -2.34
N SER A 136 -5.17 -6.49 -3.44
CA SER A 136 -5.65 -6.22 -4.80
C SER A 136 -5.43 -7.41 -5.74
N LEU A 137 -6.12 -7.38 -6.87
CA LEU A 137 -5.88 -8.28 -7.99
C LEU A 137 -5.14 -7.50 -9.07
N GLU A 138 -3.96 -7.99 -9.43
CA GLU A 138 -3.03 -7.34 -10.36
C GLU A 138 -2.56 -8.36 -11.38
N TYR A 139 -2.01 -7.92 -12.51
CA TYR A 139 -1.29 -8.84 -13.40
C TYR A 139 0.13 -9.10 -12.88
N LEU A 140 0.54 -10.37 -12.82
CA LEU A 140 1.86 -10.77 -12.30
C LEU A 140 3.00 -10.18 -13.13
N ASN A 141 2.78 -9.96 -14.42
CA ASN A 141 3.76 -9.37 -15.33
C ASN A 141 4.02 -7.89 -15.07
N ALA A 142 3.22 -7.22 -14.24
CA ALA A 142 3.52 -5.88 -13.75
C ALA A 142 4.65 -5.87 -12.72
N TYR A 143 4.93 -7.01 -12.07
CA TYR A 143 5.92 -7.10 -10.99
C TYR A 143 7.05 -8.10 -11.25
N LYS A 144 6.82 -9.06 -12.14
CA LYS A 144 7.76 -10.12 -12.47
C LYS A 144 7.89 -10.26 -13.98
N ASP A 145 9.06 -9.90 -14.48
CA ASP A 145 9.42 -10.08 -15.89
C ASP A 145 9.25 -11.54 -16.33
N ASN A 146 8.97 -11.73 -17.62
CA ASN A 146 8.80 -13.05 -18.25
C ASN A 146 7.70 -13.92 -17.60
N SER A 147 6.73 -13.30 -16.91
CA SER A 147 5.51 -13.99 -16.51
C SER A 147 4.41 -13.84 -17.56
N ASP A 148 3.44 -14.75 -17.50
CA ASP A 148 2.32 -14.75 -18.44
C ASP A 148 1.46 -13.49 -18.28
N LYS A 149 1.14 -12.82 -19.39
CA LYS A 149 0.39 -11.56 -19.42
C LYS A 149 -1.02 -11.63 -18.81
N LYS A 150 -1.60 -12.84 -18.71
CA LYS A 150 -2.93 -13.09 -18.14
C LYS A 150 -2.86 -13.79 -16.78
N MET A 151 -1.67 -14.02 -16.23
CA MET A 151 -1.52 -14.48 -14.85
C MET A 151 -1.88 -13.34 -13.91
N ILE A 152 -2.91 -13.55 -13.09
CA ILE A 152 -3.32 -12.62 -12.06
C ILE A 152 -2.63 -13.01 -10.76
N ALA A 153 -2.12 -12.03 -10.03
CA ALA A 153 -1.61 -12.14 -8.69
C ALA A 153 -2.62 -11.54 -7.70
N LEU A 154 -2.91 -12.28 -6.64
CA LEU A 154 -3.54 -11.73 -5.44
C LEU A 154 -2.44 -11.08 -4.59
N VAL A 155 -2.23 -9.79 -4.81
CA VAL A 155 -1.25 -8.99 -4.07
C VAL A 155 -1.84 -8.65 -2.71
N SER A 156 -1.03 -8.81 -1.67
CA SER A 156 -1.37 -8.49 -0.27
C SER A 156 -0.58 -7.29 0.28
N GLY A 157 0.37 -6.79 -0.50
CA GLY A 157 1.04 -5.53 -0.24
C GLY A 157 2.31 -5.34 -1.05
N ILE A 158 2.77 -4.10 -1.08
CA ILE A 158 4.06 -3.66 -1.63
C ILE A 158 4.84 -3.04 -0.48
N TYR A 159 6.03 -3.55 -0.23
CA TYR A 159 6.85 -3.19 0.94
C TYR A 159 8.19 -2.62 0.49
N GLN A 160 8.65 -1.59 1.20
CA GLN A 160 9.96 -0.99 0.98
C GLN A 160 11.11 -1.91 1.43
N THR A 161 10.85 -2.83 2.36
CA THR A 161 11.90 -3.67 2.96
C THR A 161 11.55 -5.15 2.85
N LYS A 162 12.59 -5.97 2.66
CA LYS A 162 12.46 -7.43 2.66
C LYS A 162 11.86 -7.96 3.97
N ALA A 163 12.28 -7.38 5.11
CA ALA A 163 11.82 -7.80 6.43
C ALA A 163 10.29 -7.57 6.61
N GLY A 164 9.77 -6.46 6.09
CA GLY A 164 8.32 -6.19 6.07
C GLY A 164 7.59 -7.23 5.23
N ALA A 165 8.07 -7.48 4.01
CA ALA A 165 7.50 -8.49 3.13
C ALA A 165 7.54 -9.92 3.72
N ASP A 166 8.67 -10.33 4.30
CA ASP A 166 8.82 -11.63 4.97
C ASP A 166 7.85 -11.75 6.16
N SER A 167 7.61 -10.66 6.88
CA SER A 167 6.64 -10.63 7.99
C SER A 167 5.21 -10.78 7.48
N ALA A 168 4.86 -10.12 6.38
CA ALA A 168 3.55 -10.26 5.75
C ALA A 168 3.31 -11.68 5.20
N VAL A 169 4.31 -12.32 4.59
CA VAL A 169 4.22 -13.73 4.15
C VAL A 169 3.90 -14.67 5.33
N LYS A 170 4.45 -14.40 6.53
CA LYS A 170 4.14 -15.17 7.74
C LYS A 170 2.68 -15.00 8.18
N VAL A 171 2.12 -13.80 8.07
CA VAL A 171 0.69 -13.54 8.40
C VAL A 171 -0.25 -14.35 7.50
N LEU A 172 0.16 -14.58 6.24
CA LEU A 172 -0.60 -15.36 5.25
C LEU A 172 -0.53 -16.88 5.48
N GLN A 173 0.31 -17.36 6.40
CA GLN A 173 0.33 -18.78 6.77
C GLN A 173 -1.01 -19.21 7.39
N PRO A 174 -1.45 -20.46 7.17
CA PRO A 174 -0.73 -21.59 6.56
C PRO A 174 -0.81 -21.68 5.01
N SER A 175 -1.15 -20.60 4.30
CA SER A 175 -1.16 -20.63 2.83
C SER A 175 0.22 -20.96 2.28
N LYS A 176 0.34 -22.12 1.60
CA LYS A 176 1.59 -22.56 0.96
C LYS A 176 1.89 -21.82 -0.34
N THR A 177 0.93 -21.07 -0.87
CA THR A 177 1.07 -20.32 -2.13
C THR A 177 1.59 -18.91 -1.94
N ALA A 178 1.72 -18.44 -0.69
CA ALA A 178 2.16 -17.09 -0.41
C ALA A 178 3.69 -16.95 -0.54
N PHE A 179 4.15 -15.94 -1.27
CA PHE A 179 5.58 -15.62 -1.44
C PHE A 179 5.80 -14.13 -1.66
N ALA A 180 7.04 -13.68 -1.49
CA ALA A 180 7.46 -12.32 -1.81
C ALA A 180 8.43 -12.32 -2.99
N ILE A 181 8.34 -11.31 -3.86
CA ILE A 181 9.28 -11.06 -4.95
C ILE A 181 9.88 -9.67 -4.82
N LYS A 182 11.16 -9.51 -5.17
CA LYS A 182 11.76 -8.20 -5.40
C LYS A 182 11.36 -7.73 -6.80
N SER A 183 10.91 -6.49 -6.94
CA SER A 183 10.43 -5.91 -8.19
C SER A 183 10.98 -4.50 -8.37
N LYS A 184 11.44 -4.18 -9.59
CA LYS A 184 11.84 -2.82 -9.99
C LYS A 184 10.62 -2.12 -10.57
N ILE A 185 9.99 -1.23 -9.82
CA ILE A 185 8.72 -0.59 -10.17
C ILE A 185 8.97 0.86 -10.58
N TYR A 186 8.40 1.30 -11.70
CA TYR A 186 8.44 2.71 -12.12
C TYR A 186 7.61 3.57 -11.15
N VAL A 187 8.23 4.53 -10.50
CA VAL A 187 7.61 5.45 -9.53
C VAL A 187 7.60 6.91 -10.01
N GLY A 188 8.06 7.18 -11.23
CA GLY A 188 7.97 8.51 -11.84
C GLY A 188 6.53 8.96 -12.11
N CYS A 189 6.40 10.22 -12.56
CA CYS A 189 5.11 10.77 -12.97
C CYS A 189 4.61 10.04 -14.22
N LEU A 190 3.34 9.66 -14.21
CA LEU A 190 2.64 9.18 -15.40
C LEU A 190 1.73 10.34 -15.81
N HIS A 191 1.99 10.94 -16.96
CA HIS A 191 1.27 12.10 -17.50
C HIS A 191 1.32 12.06 -19.04
#